data_AF-A0A183CQL5-F1
#
_entry.id   AF-A0A183CQL5-F1
#
_cell.length_a   1.000
_cell.length_b   1.000
_cell.length_c   1.000
_cell.angle_alpha   90.00
_cell.angle_beta   90.00
_cell.angle_gamma   90.00
#
_symmetry.space_group_name_H-M   'P 1'
#
loop_
_entity.id
_entity.type
_entity.pdbx_description
1 polymer ?
#
loop_
_entity_poly.entity_id
_entity_poly.type
_entity_poly.pdbx_seq_one_letter_code
_entity_poly.pdbx_strand_id
1 'polypeptide(L)'
;SIVKSIGEMRTSFASITLDDAEMALASFKLRFAYASKNLSERFYLVMTRLIVTSVFFYSRCLITEEWRLNSLANDGFIEHCCAILRSEWSPKCHTLADALKTEALKTLASVVFLEKDKKIQMIVDHLELRTYHGFLPSQIRSCIESLKAGKVDVGSSSDCSIAFVTSLFSLVYHIAGFEYGGDALNRSSMTAVLLDVVKNYTLSEQNISFVTRSMRIIDNLTGMDITEFNARGGTDIVIKRLIHEVDKCNQAATPLLCNQQRSALMKSLLNFLKRAVLDVHLVTQMRRIMETELPMSLIHIIENPHFYGPSLLHCAVTLTTNFIFQEPAQLTTLQNTGLTSAIMGLIFNEKFPISRDLVCALPNVCSALCLNERGLNELKTFQGKKPLEKMFRIIFSNKFLQSMRKRKTEIVETAHMLGTSFDELIRHHPSLRKELMSTLAAIIDDWLSFEQNCEKEGKQCAIAWGVGKAVVEDESVPLLPLGDYLAMLGIVLETMLTNRGVQDNVQAANEFSISLRLVKLITQAKQPSPLMLQSNYLHMLANILRYTHRHDVDKAFLQLVKQNSVELKAYNQCETSGDVSCQKKLCQLTRLCALLTTL
;
A
#
# COMPACT_ATOMS: atom_id res chain seq x y z
N SER A 1 -47.95 30.66 22.30
CA SER A 1 -47.85 31.58 21.16
C SER A 1 -47.27 30.86 19.95
N ILE A 2 -45.96 30.72 19.76
CA ILE A 2 -45.34 30.12 18.54
C ILE A 2 -45.81 28.67 18.20
N VAL A 3 -45.97 27.78 19.18
CA VAL A 3 -46.47 26.39 18.95
C VAL A 3 -47.92 26.37 18.44
N LYS A 4 -48.73 27.33 18.87
CA LYS A 4 -50.12 27.49 18.42
C LYS A 4 -50.15 28.01 16.98
N SER A 5 -49.30 28.99 16.68
CA SER A 5 -49.11 29.54 15.32
C SER A 5 -48.51 28.53 14.32
N ILE A 6 -47.71 27.56 14.78
CA ILE A 6 -47.18 26.47 13.94
C ILE A 6 -48.23 25.37 13.68
N GLY A 7 -49.04 25.02 14.69
CA GLY A 7 -50.18 24.11 14.51
C GLY A 7 -51.20 24.69 13.53
N GLU A 8 -51.48 25.99 13.64
CA GLU A 8 -52.32 26.77 12.71
C GLU A 8 -51.68 26.87 11.31
N MET A 9 -50.35 27.05 11.21
CA MET A 9 -49.63 26.97 9.93
C MET A 9 -49.76 25.59 9.29
N ARG A 10 -49.61 24.49 10.03
CA ARG A 10 -49.69 23.13 9.48
C ARG A 10 -51.06 22.82 8.89
N THR A 11 -52.12 23.38 9.45
CA THR A 11 -53.48 23.33 8.88
C THR A 11 -53.65 24.26 7.66
N SER A 12 -52.97 25.40 7.61
CA SER A 12 -52.94 26.27 6.41
C SER A 12 -52.04 25.74 5.28
N PHE A 13 -51.04 24.90 5.58
CA PHE A 13 -50.19 24.24 4.58
C PHE A 13 -50.83 22.99 3.96
N ALA A 14 -51.97 22.51 4.49
CA ALA A 14 -52.67 21.34 3.95
C ALA A 14 -53.23 21.54 2.52
N SER A 15 -53.33 22.80 2.06
CA SER A 15 -53.75 23.17 0.70
C SER A 15 -52.60 23.49 -0.24
N ILE A 16 -51.35 23.43 0.22
CA ILE A 16 -50.15 23.73 -0.57
C ILE A 16 -49.49 22.41 -0.95
N THR A 17 -49.54 22.04 -2.22
CA THR A 17 -48.80 20.91 -2.77
C THR A 17 -47.32 21.29 -2.85
N LEU A 18 -46.60 21.07 -1.75
CA LEU A 18 -45.15 21.16 -1.70
C LEU A 18 -44.56 19.85 -2.24
N ASP A 19 -43.47 19.93 -2.99
CA ASP A 19 -42.73 18.72 -3.36
C ASP A 19 -42.06 18.08 -2.13
N ASP A 20 -41.54 16.85 -2.28
CA ASP A 20 -40.90 16.13 -1.18
C ASP A 20 -39.70 16.88 -0.57
N ALA A 21 -38.98 17.68 -1.36
CA ALA A 21 -37.83 18.45 -0.91
C ALA A 21 -38.26 19.70 -0.11
N GLU A 22 -39.31 20.38 -0.56
CA GLU A 22 -39.95 21.50 0.13
C GLU A 22 -40.60 21.05 1.45
N MET A 23 -41.24 19.87 1.47
CA MET A 23 -41.76 19.25 2.68
C MET A 23 -40.66 18.88 3.68
N ALA A 24 -39.52 18.36 3.21
CA ALA A 24 -38.37 18.09 4.05
C ALA A 24 -37.77 19.38 4.65
N LEU A 25 -37.65 20.44 3.83
CA LEU A 25 -37.16 21.75 4.27
C LEU A 25 -38.10 22.41 5.28
N ALA A 26 -39.41 22.40 5.02
CA ALA A 26 -40.43 22.90 5.93
C ALA A 26 -40.42 22.13 7.25
N SER A 27 -40.31 20.80 7.20
CA SER A 27 -40.17 19.94 8.39
C SER A 27 -38.91 20.25 9.19
N PHE A 28 -37.77 20.49 8.54
CA PHE A 28 -36.54 20.91 9.21
C PHE A 28 -36.70 22.28 9.88
N LYS A 29 -37.24 23.27 9.17
CA LYS A 29 -37.49 24.63 9.70
C LYS A 29 -38.46 24.59 10.89
N LEU A 30 -39.50 23.75 10.83
CA LEU A 30 -40.45 23.54 11.92
C LEU A 30 -39.82 22.85 13.13
N ARG A 31 -39.01 21.81 12.92
CA ARG A 31 -38.23 21.15 14.00
C ARG A 31 -37.25 22.12 14.64
N PHE A 32 -36.58 22.95 13.85
CA PHE A 32 -35.68 24.00 14.36
C PHE A 32 -36.44 25.06 15.17
N ALA A 33 -37.59 25.51 14.68
CA ALA A 33 -38.47 26.44 15.40
C ALA A 33 -39.00 25.84 16.71
N TYR A 34 -39.28 24.53 16.76
CA TYR A 34 -39.70 23.83 17.97
C TYR A 34 -38.54 23.65 18.97
N ALA A 35 -37.38 23.25 18.48
CA ALA A 35 -36.15 23.10 19.26
C ALA A 35 -35.62 24.44 19.82
N SER A 36 -36.07 25.59 19.30
CA SER A 36 -35.66 26.92 19.78
C SER A 36 -35.80 27.13 21.30
N LYS A 37 -36.66 26.34 21.96
CA LYS A 37 -36.90 26.37 23.41
C LYS A 37 -35.96 25.49 24.24
N ASN A 38 -35.33 24.47 23.64
CA ASN A 38 -34.47 23.52 24.34
C ASN A 38 -33.06 23.56 23.75
N LEU A 39 -32.10 24.03 24.55
CA LEU A 39 -30.72 24.18 24.10
C LEU A 39 -30.14 22.85 23.60
N SER A 40 -30.34 21.75 24.32
CA SER A 40 -29.80 20.43 23.94
C SER A 40 -30.35 19.92 22.59
N GLU A 41 -31.62 20.14 22.31
CA GLU A 41 -32.22 19.76 21.01
C GLU A 41 -31.62 20.59 19.85
N ARG A 42 -31.31 21.87 20.10
CA ARG A 42 -30.61 22.70 19.09
C ARG A 42 -29.23 22.15 18.78
N PHE A 43 -28.47 21.73 19.79
CA PHE A 43 -27.18 21.06 19.61
C PHE A 43 -27.32 19.84 18.70
N TYR A 44 -28.26 18.94 19.00
CA TYR A 44 -28.46 17.72 18.19
C TYR A 44 -28.89 18.02 16.75
N LEU A 45 -29.76 19.00 16.51
CA LEU A 45 -30.15 19.37 15.14
C LEU A 45 -28.98 19.93 14.33
N VAL A 46 -28.14 20.78 14.94
CA VAL A 46 -26.95 21.31 14.26
C VAL A 46 -25.92 20.21 14.02
N MET A 47 -25.65 19.36 15.01
CA MET A 47 -24.76 18.20 14.84
C MET A 47 -25.25 17.26 13.73
N THR A 48 -26.56 16.97 13.68
CA THR A 48 -27.14 16.13 12.62
C THR A 48 -26.89 16.74 11.25
N ARG A 49 -27.08 18.05 11.10
CA ARG A 49 -26.78 18.76 9.85
C ARG A 49 -25.30 18.66 9.48
N LEU A 50 -24.39 18.90 10.43
CA LEU A 50 -22.94 18.81 10.23
C LEU A 50 -22.49 17.40 9.81
N ILE A 51 -23.00 16.36 10.48
CA ILE A 51 -22.73 14.95 10.17
C ILE A 51 -23.21 14.63 8.76
N VAL A 52 -24.47 14.91 8.45
CA VAL A 52 -25.06 14.66 7.13
C VAL A 52 -24.26 15.36 6.04
N THR A 53 -23.92 16.64 6.23
CA THR A 53 -23.09 17.39 5.29
C THR A 53 -21.71 16.76 5.13
N SER A 54 -21.04 16.36 6.23
CA SER A 54 -19.72 15.72 6.17
C SER A 54 -19.74 14.39 5.42
N VAL A 55 -20.76 13.57 5.63
CA VAL A 55 -20.95 12.28 4.94
C VAL A 55 -21.23 12.49 3.46
N PHE A 56 -22.06 13.47 3.10
CA PHE A 56 -22.31 13.83 1.70
C PHE A 56 -21.03 14.29 0.99
N PHE A 57 -20.20 15.08 1.67
CA PHE A 57 -18.91 15.48 1.17
C PHE A 57 -17.99 14.25 0.97
N TYR A 58 -17.75 13.42 1.99
CA TYR A 58 -16.89 12.24 1.84
C TYR A 58 -17.40 11.22 0.80
N SER A 59 -18.72 11.12 0.61
CA SER A 59 -19.35 10.18 -0.31
C SER A 59 -19.38 10.67 -1.77
N ARG A 60 -18.76 11.81 -2.10
CA ARG A 60 -18.76 12.43 -3.44
C ARG A 60 -18.26 11.51 -4.57
N CYS A 61 -17.52 10.44 -4.27
CA CYS A 61 -17.20 9.39 -5.25
C CYS A 61 -18.45 8.79 -5.93
N LEU A 62 -19.66 9.03 -5.41
CA LEU A 62 -20.94 8.54 -5.93
C LEU A 62 -21.83 9.64 -6.54
N ILE A 63 -21.44 10.92 -6.49
CA ILE A 63 -22.30 12.06 -6.86
C ILE A 63 -21.69 12.80 -8.06
N THR A 64 -22.29 12.62 -9.24
CA THR A 64 -21.94 13.29 -10.50
C THR A 64 -22.40 14.75 -10.58
N GLU A 65 -23.33 15.18 -9.73
CA GLU A 65 -23.92 16.53 -9.76
C GLU A 65 -23.27 17.49 -8.74
N GLU A 66 -22.22 18.21 -9.17
CA GLU A 66 -21.44 19.13 -8.33
C GLU A 66 -22.22 20.32 -7.75
N TRP A 67 -23.32 20.72 -8.40
CA TRP A 67 -24.13 21.86 -7.98
C TRP A 67 -24.88 21.60 -6.67
N ARG A 68 -25.30 20.35 -6.40
CA ARG A 68 -25.97 19.97 -5.13
C ARG A 68 -25.05 20.10 -3.93
N LEU A 69 -23.76 19.79 -4.11
CA LEU A 69 -22.74 19.94 -3.07
C LEU A 69 -22.40 21.41 -2.80
N ASN A 70 -22.41 22.25 -3.84
CA ASN A 70 -22.24 23.69 -3.67
C ASN A 70 -23.46 24.33 -2.99
N SER A 71 -24.68 23.83 -3.26
CA SER A 71 -25.90 24.23 -2.55
C SER A 71 -25.90 23.82 -1.07
N LEU A 72 -25.36 22.64 -0.72
CA LEU A 72 -25.23 22.23 0.68
C LEU A 72 -24.25 23.11 1.48
N ALA A 73 -23.19 23.60 0.82
CA ALA A 73 -22.29 24.63 1.34
C ALA A 73 -22.69 26.02 0.83
N ASN A 74 -23.93 26.43 1.12
CA ASN A 74 -24.45 27.80 0.92
C ASN A 74 -23.41 28.87 1.27
N ASP A 75 -23.56 30.07 0.70
CA ASP A 75 -22.81 31.26 1.11
C ASP A 75 -22.87 31.42 2.64
N GLY A 76 -21.71 31.50 3.30
CA GLY A 76 -21.62 31.62 4.75
C GLY A 76 -21.48 30.29 5.53
N PHE A 77 -21.67 29.10 4.93
CA PHE A 77 -21.66 27.85 5.70
C PHE A 77 -20.32 27.57 6.42
N ILE A 78 -19.21 27.88 5.76
CA ILE A 78 -17.86 27.70 6.31
C ILE A 78 -17.65 28.65 7.50
N GLU A 79 -18.11 29.88 7.36
CA GLU A 79 -18.03 30.95 8.35
C GLU A 79 -18.82 30.57 9.61
N HIS A 80 -20.04 30.02 9.45
CA HIS A 80 -20.82 29.51 10.56
C HIS A 80 -20.12 28.33 11.26
N CYS A 81 -19.50 27.41 10.52
CA CYS A 81 -18.73 26.31 11.12
C CYS A 81 -17.53 26.83 11.92
N CYS A 82 -16.80 27.83 11.40
CA CYS A 82 -15.70 28.47 12.11
C CYS A 82 -16.19 29.25 13.35
N ALA A 83 -17.35 29.91 13.26
CA ALA A 83 -17.96 30.60 14.40
C ALA A 83 -18.32 29.63 15.54
N ILE A 84 -18.86 28.44 15.23
CA ILE A 84 -19.15 27.39 16.24
C ILE A 84 -17.90 27.03 17.05
N LEU A 85 -16.73 26.96 16.42
CA LEU A 85 -15.47 26.63 17.09
C LEU A 85 -15.05 27.72 18.08
N ARG A 86 -15.25 28.99 17.71
CA ARG A 86 -14.93 30.17 18.52
C ARG A 86 -15.90 30.41 19.67
N SER A 87 -17.13 29.92 19.56
CA SER A 87 -18.14 30.14 20.60
C SER A 87 -17.73 29.56 21.96
N GLU A 88 -17.85 30.39 22.99
CA GLU A 88 -17.77 29.98 24.39
C GLU A 88 -19.15 29.56 24.87
N TRP A 89 -19.21 28.42 25.57
CA TRP A 89 -20.46 27.83 26.04
C TRP A 89 -20.41 27.67 27.55
N SER A 90 -21.58 27.75 28.20
CA SER A 90 -21.66 27.61 29.65
C SER A 90 -21.11 26.24 30.11
N PRO A 91 -20.49 26.15 31.31
CA PRO A 91 -19.92 24.89 31.82
C PRO A 91 -20.91 23.72 31.86
N LYS A 92 -22.21 24.01 32.05
CA LYS A 92 -23.29 23.02 32.10
C LYS A 92 -23.49 22.26 30.77
N CYS A 93 -23.04 22.82 29.66
CA CYS A 93 -23.18 22.23 28.32
C CYS A 93 -21.84 21.84 27.70
N HIS A 94 -20.77 21.77 28.50
CA HIS A 94 -19.40 21.53 28.00
C HIS A 94 -19.30 20.27 27.13
N THR A 95 -19.93 19.17 27.54
CA THR A 95 -19.91 17.90 26.80
C THR A 95 -20.59 18.00 25.43
N LEU A 96 -21.75 18.65 25.36
CA LEU A 96 -22.47 18.90 24.10
C LEU A 96 -21.72 19.92 23.22
N ALA A 97 -21.09 20.92 23.83
CA ALA A 97 -20.26 21.90 23.12
C ALA A 97 -19.03 21.25 22.49
N ASP A 98 -18.31 20.40 23.22
CA ASP A 98 -17.17 19.64 22.71
C ASP A 98 -17.59 18.73 21.53
N ALA A 99 -18.72 18.01 21.67
CA ALA A 99 -19.25 17.18 20.60
C ALA A 99 -19.64 17.99 19.36
N LEU A 100 -20.27 19.15 19.53
CA LEU A 100 -20.62 20.04 18.43
C LEU A 100 -19.38 20.60 17.71
N LYS A 101 -18.38 21.06 18.48
CA LYS A 101 -17.12 21.54 17.91
C LYS A 101 -16.37 20.42 17.18
N THR A 102 -16.41 19.20 17.71
CA THR A 102 -15.85 18.00 17.06
C THR A 102 -16.50 17.74 15.70
N GLU A 103 -17.82 17.79 15.60
CA GLU A 103 -18.52 17.61 14.32
C GLU A 103 -18.25 18.76 13.36
N ALA A 104 -18.15 20.01 13.83
CA ALA A 104 -17.77 21.14 13.00
C ALA A 104 -16.37 20.97 12.39
N LEU A 105 -15.38 20.49 13.17
CA LEU A 105 -14.04 20.17 12.66
C LEU A 105 -14.06 19.07 11.60
N LYS A 106 -14.84 17.98 11.80
CA LYS A 106 -14.99 16.91 10.81
C LYS A 106 -15.63 17.42 9.52
N THR A 107 -16.65 18.26 9.62
CA THR A 107 -17.28 18.88 8.45
C THR A 107 -16.29 19.76 7.70
N LEU A 108 -15.55 20.63 8.38
CA LEU A 108 -14.50 21.43 7.73
C LEU A 108 -13.42 20.56 7.07
N ALA A 109 -12.98 19.49 7.74
CA ALA A 109 -12.01 18.54 7.18
C ALA A 109 -12.54 17.88 5.90
N SER A 110 -13.82 17.50 5.89
CA SER A 110 -14.47 16.93 4.70
C SER A 110 -14.54 17.96 3.55
N VAL A 111 -14.77 19.23 3.85
CA VAL A 111 -14.79 20.31 2.84
C VAL A 111 -13.41 20.54 2.25
N VAL A 112 -12.36 20.56 3.08
CA VAL A 112 -10.96 20.69 2.63
C VAL A 112 -10.55 19.50 1.77
N PHE A 113 -10.97 18.28 2.14
CA PHE A 113 -10.68 17.06 1.39
C PHE A 113 -11.22 17.06 -0.05
N LEU A 114 -12.20 17.91 -0.40
CA LEU A 114 -12.93 17.86 -1.68
C LEU A 114 -12.61 19.00 -2.66
N GLU A 115 -11.44 19.61 -2.45
CA GLU A 115 -10.68 20.41 -3.42
C GLU A 115 -11.45 21.52 -4.14
N LYS A 116 -11.41 22.72 -3.51
CA LYS A 116 -11.50 24.02 -4.19
C LYS A 116 -10.60 25.00 -3.44
N ASP A 117 -9.58 25.55 -4.09
CA ASP A 117 -8.58 26.45 -3.46
C ASP A 117 -9.23 27.61 -2.70
N LYS A 118 -10.29 28.21 -3.26
CA LYS A 118 -11.04 29.29 -2.62
C LYS A 118 -11.63 28.91 -1.27
N LYS A 119 -12.15 27.68 -1.11
CA LYS A 119 -12.74 27.23 0.16
C LYS A 119 -11.68 26.97 1.22
N ILE A 120 -10.51 26.47 0.80
CA ILE A 120 -9.37 26.26 1.70
C ILE A 120 -8.86 27.61 2.19
N GLN A 121 -8.73 28.60 1.30
CA GLN A 121 -8.37 29.97 1.67
C GLN A 121 -9.34 30.54 2.71
N MET A 122 -10.65 30.44 2.46
CA MET A 122 -11.67 30.87 3.42
C MET A 122 -11.51 30.20 4.79
N ILE A 123 -11.27 28.87 4.84
CA ILE A 123 -11.08 28.15 6.11
C ILE A 123 -9.82 28.63 6.83
N VAL A 124 -8.71 28.75 6.12
CA VAL A 124 -7.41 29.19 6.66
C VAL A 124 -7.51 30.61 7.23
N ASP A 125 -8.20 31.51 6.54
CA ASP A 125 -8.34 32.90 6.94
C ASP A 125 -9.32 33.04 8.13
N HIS A 126 -10.48 32.35 8.09
CA HIS A 126 -11.47 32.36 9.19
C HIS A 126 -11.00 31.62 10.44
N LEU A 127 -9.99 30.76 10.34
CA LEU A 127 -9.35 30.11 11.48
C LEU A 127 -8.07 30.82 11.93
N GLU A 128 -7.72 31.95 11.28
CA GLU A 128 -6.53 32.77 11.55
C GLU A 128 -5.24 31.95 11.55
N LEU A 129 -5.14 30.96 10.66
CA LEU A 129 -4.05 29.99 10.70
C LEU A 129 -2.68 30.58 10.35
N ARG A 130 -2.66 31.73 9.65
CA ARG A 130 -1.44 32.42 9.22
C ARG A 130 -0.71 33.15 10.36
N THR A 131 -1.39 33.41 11.49
CA THR A 131 -0.83 34.21 12.58
C THR A 131 -0.45 33.31 13.75
N TYR A 132 0.72 33.54 14.36
CA TYR A 132 1.17 32.75 15.51
C TYR A 132 0.17 32.76 16.68
N HIS A 133 -0.52 33.89 16.92
CA HIS A 133 -1.55 34.02 17.95
C HIS A 133 -2.98 33.82 17.42
N GLY A 134 -3.14 33.34 16.19
CA GLY A 134 -4.45 33.07 15.63
C GLY A 134 -5.21 32.01 16.41
N PHE A 135 -6.53 32.00 16.21
CA PHE A 135 -7.44 31.09 16.90
C PHE A 135 -6.99 29.61 16.80
N LEU A 136 -6.83 29.07 15.59
CA LEU A 136 -6.50 27.64 15.42
C LEU A 136 -5.09 27.26 15.92
N PRO A 137 -4.02 28.03 15.62
CA PRO A 137 -2.69 27.83 16.24
C PRO A 137 -2.71 27.80 17.77
N SER A 138 -3.47 28.70 18.39
CA SER A 138 -3.61 28.77 19.85
C SER A 138 -4.36 27.55 20.40
N GLN A 139 -5.41 27.12 19.72
CA GLN A 139 -6.16 25.92 20.08
C GLN A 139 -5.31 24.64 19.94
N ILE A 140 -4.51 24.51 18.88
CA ILE A 140 -3.59 23.38 18.68
C ILE A 140 -2.58 23.29 19.83
N ARG A 141 -1.95 24.41 20.21
CA ARG A 141 -1.01 24.47 21.34
C ARG A 141 -1.67 24.07 22.65
N SER A 142 -2.84 24.63 22.97
CA SER A 142 -3.58 24.29 24.18
C SER A 142 -3.95 22.80 24.23
N CYS A 143 -4.40 22.21 23.10
CA CYS A 143 -4.66 20.78 23.02
C CYS A 143 -3.41 19.94 23.23
N ILE A 144 -2.26 20.36 22.69
CA ILE A 144 -0.99 19.66 22.86
C ILE A 144 -0.49 19.76 24.30
N GLU A 145 -0.61 20.91 24.94
CA GLU A 145 -0.28 21.07 26.37
C GLU A 145 -1.14 20.15 27.24
N SER A 146 -2.45 20.10 26.98
CA SER A 146 -3.38 19.18 27.66
C SER A 146 -3.02 17.71 27.40
N LEU A 147 -2.65 17.36 26.16
CA LEU A 147 -2.21 16.01 25.79
C LEU A 147 -0.92 15.62 26.52
N LYS A 148 0.06 16.52 26.56
CA LYS A 148 1.33 16.31 27.27
C LYS A 148 1.13 16.18 28.78
N ALA A 149 0.15 16.89 29.33
CA ALA A 149 -0.20 16.83 30.75
C ALA A 149 -1.03 15.60 31.15
N GLY A 150 -1.35 14.69 30.23
CA GLY A 150 -2.20 13.52 30.50
C GLY A 150 -3.66 13.86 30.77
N LYS A 151 -4.08 15.10 30.45
CA LYS A 151 -5.44 15.60 30.67
C LYS A 151 -6.37 15.29 29.50
N VAL A 152 -6.08 14.30 28.65
CA VAL A 152 -6.93 13.96 27.49
C VAL A 152 -7.43 12.51 27.60
N ASP A 153 -7.12 11.82 28.70
CA ASP A 153 -7.52 10.43 28.91
C ASP A 153 -8.98 10.30 29.36
N VAL A 154 -9.58 9.13 29.07
CA VAL A 154 -10.98 8.81 29.38
C VAL A 154 -11.24 8.98 30.89
N GLY A 155 -12.16 9.88 31.26
CA GLY A 155 -12.52 10.14 32.66
C GLY A 155 -11.73 11.28 33.33
N SER A 156 -10.81 11.95 32.63
CA SER A 156 -10.21 13.20 33.10
C SER A 156 -11.18 14.38 32.96
N SER A 157 -11.17 15.31 33.92
CA SER A 157 -11.93 16.57 33.88
C SER A 157 -11.27 17.57 32.91
N SER A 158 -11.16 17.15 31.65
CA SER A 158 -10.48 17.89 30.60
C SER A 158 -11.39 18.90 29.91
N ASP A 159 -10.80 19.99 29.43
CA ASP A 159 -11.50 20.99 28.62
C ASP A 159 -11.72 20.50 27.17
N CYS A 160 -11.16 19.35 26.76
CA CYS A 160 -11.32 18.80 25.41
C CYS A 160 -11.30 17.27 25.37
N SER A 161 -12.14 16.66 24.54
CA SER A 161 -12.20 15.20 24.35
C SER A 161 -11.15 14.67 23.36
N ILE A 162 -10.85 13.37 23.44
CA ILE A 162 -10.02 12.65 22.42
C ILE A 162 -10.61 12.83 21.02
N ALA A 163 -11.94 12.81 20.89
CA ALA A 163 -12.63 12.98 19.61
C ALA A 163 -12.39 14.37 19.03
N PHE A 164 -12.44 15.40 19.87
CA PHE A 164 -12.12 16.77 19.48
C PHE A 164 -10.68 16.91 18.98
N VAL A 165 -9.70 16.47 19.78
CA VAL A 165 -8.27 16.54 19.40
C VAL A 165 -7.99 15.74 18.13
N THR A 166 -8.62 14.56 18.00
CA THR A 166 -8.56 13.71 16.80
C THR A 166 -9.06 14.47 15.57
N SER A 167 -10.23 15.10 15.65
CA SER A 167 -10.79 15.87 14.53
C SER A 167 -9.95 17.10 14.20
N LEU A 168 -9.37 17.76 15.20
CA LEU A 168 -8.49 18.91 15.02
C LEU A 168 -7.23 18.53 14.22
N PHE A 169 -6.52 17.49 14.64
CA PHE A 169 -5.35 16.98 13.90
C PHE A 169 -5.71 16.49 12.49
N SER A 170 -6.92 15.94 12.31
CA SER A 170 -7.40 15.53 10.99
C SER A 170 -7.60 16.72 10.06
N LEU A 171 -8.23 17.80 10.55
CA LEU A 171 -8.37 19.05 9.80
C LEU A 171 -7.01 19.63 9.41
N VAL A 172 -6.07 19.73 10.37
CA VAL A 172 -4.72 20.23 10.14
C VAL A 172 -3.97 19.38 9.11
N TYR A 173 -4.09 18.05 9.18
CA TYR A 173 -3.51 17.13 8.19
C TYR A 173 -4.02 17.40 6.78
N HIS A 174 -5.34 17.59 6.61
CA HIS A 174 -5.89 17.91 5.31
C HIS A 174 -5.47 19.29 4.81
N ILE A 175 -5.44 20.31 5.69
CA ILE A 175 -4.97 21.66 5.33
C ILE A 175 -3.50 21.65 4.91
N ALA A 176 -2.65 20.92 5.63
CA ALA A 176 -1.22 20.81 5.35
C ALA A 176 -0.91 20.14 4.01
N GLY A 177 -1.85 19.39 3.43
CA GLY A 177 -1.70 18.77 2.11
C GLY A 177 -1.80 19.76 0.95
N PHE A 178 -2.20 21.02 1.19
CA PHE A 178 -2.37 22.05 0.17
C PHE A 178 -1.38 23.20 0.36
N GLU A 179 -0.91 23.78 -0.73
CA GLU A 179 0.14 24.82 -0.71
C GLU A 179 -0.27 26.06 0.11
N TYR A 180 -1.47 26.59 -0.06
CA TYR A 180 -1.93 27.75 0.73
C TYR A 180 -2.03 27.42 2.24
N GLY A 181 -2.45 26.20 2.56
CA GLY A 181 -2.61 25.73 3.93
C GLY A 181 -1.27 25.45 4.63
N GLY A 182 -0.34 24.81 3.93
CA GLY A 182 1.00 24.55 4.45
C GLY A 182 1.82 25.82 4.67
N ASP A 183 1.76 26.80 3.76
CA ASP A 183 2.40 28.11 3.97
C ASP A 183 1.81 28.81 5.21
N ALA A 184 0.49 28.75 5.41
CA ALA A 184 -0.14 29.32 6.60
C ALA A 184 0.33 28.64 7.90
N LEU A 185 0.45 27.31 7.91
CA LEU A 185 0.95 26.54 9.05
C LEU A 185 2.43 26.83 9.37
N ASN A 186 3.26 27.04 8.36
CA ASN A 186 4.66 27.43 8.54
C ASN A 186 4.77 28.82 9.15
N ARG A 187 3.97 29.79 8.70
CA ARG A 187 3.93 31.16 9.25
C ARG A 187 3.48 31.23 10.70
N SER A 188 2.63 30.30 11.15
CA SER A 188 2.22 30.18 12.56
C SER A 188 3.15 29.29 13.40
N SER A 189 4.31 28.88 12.87
CA SER A 189 5.31 28.05 13.56
C SER A 189 4.75 26.70 14.06
N MET A 190 3.80 26.11 13.33
CA MET A 190 3.20 24.83 13.73
C MET A 190 4.18 23.65 13.66
N THR A 191 5.20 23.70 12.80
CA THR A 191 6.28 22.70 12.75
C THR A 191 6.96 22.54 14.12
N ALA A 192 7.21 23.64 14.83
CA ALA A 192 7.78 23.63 16.17
C ALA A 192 6.88 22.87 17.16
N VAL A 193 5.60 23.22 17.16
CA VAL A 193 4.59 22.70 18.08
C VAL A 193 4.35 21.20 17.83
N LEU A 194 4.40 20.76 16.57
CA LEU A 194 4.24 19.35 16.20
C LEU A 194 5.49 18.52 16.55
N LEU A 195 6.70 19.06 16.36
CA LEU A 195 7.95 18.41 16.80
C LEU A 195 7.97 18.23 18.33
N ASP A 196 7.33 19.14 19.07
CA ASP A 196 7.14 19.05 20.51
C ASP A 196 6.28 17.86 20.95
N VAL A 197 5.37 17.40 20.09
CA VAL A 197 4.61 16.15 20.28
C VAL A 197 5.49 14.94 20.00
N VAL A 198 6.29 14.99 18.92
CA VAL A 198 7.18 13.90 18.50
C VAL A 198 8.26 13.62 19.53
N LYS A 199 8.85 14.67 20.13
CA LYS A 199 9.86 14.55 21.18
C LYS A 199 9.30 14.09 22.54
N ASN A 200 7.98 13.98 22.70
CA ASN A 200 7.39 13.57 23.97
C ASN A 200 7.28 12.03 24.10
N TYR A 201 8.20 11.43 24.87
CA TYR A 201 8.26 9.99 25.14
C TYR A 201 7.31 9.51 26.26
N THR A 202 6.69 10.41 27.01
CA THR A 202 5.86 10.09 28.19
C THR A 202 4.37 9.95 27.86
N LEU A 203 3.97 10.13 26.60
CA LEU A 203 2.59 9.94 26.18
C LEU A 203 2.14 8.50 26.45
N SER A 204 0.91 8.36 26.95
CA SER A 204 0.27 7.06 27.14
C SER A 204 0.17 6.32 25.81
N GLU A 205 0.20 4.98 25.84
CA GLU A 205 0.22 4.18 24.61
C GLU A 205 -0.97 4.50 23.69
N GLN A 206 -2.16 4.70 24.29
CA GLN A 206 -3.40 5.02 23.60
C GLN A 206 -3.30 6.31 22.75
N ASN A 207 -2.43 7.23 23.15
CA ASN A 207 -2.24 8.54 22.55
C ASN A 207 -1.08 8.59 21.55
N ILE A 208 -0.38 7.48 21.30
CA ILE A 208 0.70 7.40 20.29
C ILE A 208 0.20 7.79 18.89
N SER A 209 -1.07 7.54 18.60
CA SER A 209 -1.69 7.91 17.32
C SER A 209 -1.62 9.42 17.02
N PHE A 210 -1.54 10.29 18.03
CA PHE A 210 -1.33 11.74 17.84
C PHE A 210 0.09 12.05 17.39
N VAL A 211 1.08 11.29 17.87
CA VAL A 211 2.46 11.39 17.38
C VAL A 211 2.53 10.98 15.91
N THR A 212 1.84 9.89 15.54
CA THR A 212 1.75 9.44 14.14
C THR A 212 1.16 10.54 13.24
N ARG A 213 0.06 11.19 13.66
CA ARG A 213 -0.55 12.28 12.90
C ARG A 213 0.35 13.50 12.82
N SER A 214 1.02 13.85 13.92
CA SER A 214 1.99 14.95 13.96
C SER A 214 3.10 14.74 12.92
N MET A 215 3.66 13.53 12.85
CA MET A 215 4.66 13.24 11.82
C MET A 215 4.11 13.30 10.41
N ARG A 216 2.88 12.86 10.16
CA ARG A 216 2.27 12.97 8.83
C ARG A 216 2.04 14.42 8.41
N ILE A 217 1.71 15.31 9.36
CA ILE A 217 1.60 16.75 9.08
C ILE A 217 2.99 17.32 8.79
N ILE A 218 3.99 17.01 9.61
CA ILE A 218 5.39 17.45 9.41
C ILE A 218 5.92 16.96 8.05
N ASP A 219 5.60 15.73 7.65
CA ASP A 219 6.01 15.16 6.36
C ASP A 219 5.47 15.99 5.19
N ASN A 220 4.19 16.42 5.25
CA ASN A 220 3.61 17.33 4.26
C ASN A 220 4.30 18.71 4.28
N LEU A 221 4.49 19.31 5.46
CA LEU A 221 5.09 20.65 5.60
C LEU A 221 6.53 20.70 5.10
N THR A 222 7.32 19.67 5.42
CA THR A 222 8.72 19.56 4.95
C THR A 222 8.84 19.26 3.46
N GLY A 223 7.77 18.75 2.81
CA GLY A 223 7.69 18.68 1.36
C GLY A 223 7.54 20.05 0.69
N MET A 224 7.11 21.08 1.44
CA MET A 224 6.95 22.44 0.95
C MET A 224 8.10 23.36 1.37
N ASP A 225 8.39 23.40 2.67
CA ASP A 225 9.48 24.19 3.24
C ASP A 225 10.10 23.44 4.42
N ILE A 226 11.37 23.08 4.24
CA ILE A 226 12.15 22.31 5.20
C ILE A 226 12.91 23.19 6.21
N THR A 227 12.95 24.50 6.00
CA THR A 227 13.86 25.42 6.71
C THR A 227 13.62 25.40 8.22
N GLU A 228 12.36 25.55 8.65
CA GLU A 228 11.97 25.55 10.07
C GLU A 228 12.19 24.18 10.74
N PHE A 229 11.99 23.09 9.99
CA PHE A 229 12.23 21.74 10.48
C PHE A 229 13.73 21.50 10.74
N ASN A 230 14.58 21.91 9.80
CA ASN A 230 16.04 21.81 9.92
C ASN A 230 16.59 22.68 11.06
N ALA A 231 16.10 23.92 11.18
CA ALA A 231 16.50 24.84 12.25
C ALA A 231 16.26 24.27 13.66
N ARG A 232 15.34 23.31 13.80
CA ARG A 232 14.98 22.65 15.07
C ARG A 232 15.61 21.27 15.26
N GLY A 233 16.51 20.85 14.36
CA GLY A 233 17.08 19.50 14.41
C GLY A 233 16.02 18.42 14.21
N GLY A 234 15.01 18.68 13.37
CA GLY A 234 13.86 17.80 13.18
C GLY A 234 14.23 16.36 12.82
N THR A 235 15.24 16.17 11.97
CA THR A 235 15.73 14.83 11.57
C THR A 235 16.22 14.03 12.78
N ASP A 236 17.01 14.64 13.66
CA ASP A 236 17.50 13.99 14.89
C ASP A 236 16.35 13.61 15.83
N ILE A 237 15.32 14.45 15.92
CA ILE A 237 14.10 14.15 16.70
C ILE A 237 13.38 12.93 16.14
N VAL A 238 13.23 12.85 14.81
CA VAL A 238 12.58 11.72 14.12
C VAL A 238 13.32 10.42 14.39
N ILE A 239 14.65 10.42 14.30
CA ILE A 239 15.46 9.22 14.47
C ILE A 239 15.50 8.77 15.92
N LYS A 240 15.75 9.69 16.86
CA LYS A 240 15.67 9.37 18.29
C LYS A 240 14.29 8.82 18.66
N ARG A 241 13.23 9.34 18.03
CA ARG A 241 11.89 8.79 18.22
C ARG A 241 11.74 7.38 17.66
N LEU A 242 12.24 7.11 16.46
CA LEU A 242 12.22 5.76 15.87
C LEU A 242 12.99 4.76 16.74
N ILE A 243 14.22 5.11 17.16
CA ILE A 243 15.05 4.28 18.02
C ILE A 243 14.33 3.97 19.33
N HIS A 244 13.75 4.98 19.97
CA HIS A 244 12.98 4.78 21.21
C HIS A 244 11.81 3.79 21.04
N GLU A 245 11.05 3.88 19.95
CA GLU A 245 9.95 2.95 19.70
C GLU A 245 10.46 1.52 19.45
N VAL A 246 11.59 1.37 18.74
CA VAL A 246 12.22 0.07 18.50
C VAL A 246 12.79 -0.52 19.79
N ASP A 247 13.45 0.28 20.64
CA ASP A 247 13.99 -0.16 21.93
C ASP A 247 12.89 -0.63 22.88
N LYS A 248 11.75 0.08 22.91
CA LYS A 248 10.58 -0.35 23.68
C LYS A 248 10.01 -1.67 23.18
N CYS A 249 10.04 -1.90 21.86
CA CYS A 249 9.65 -3.19 21.29
C CYS A 249 10.64 -4.30 21.64
N ASN A 250 11.94 -4.02 21.67
CA ASN A 250 12.99 -4.98 22.03
C ASN A 250 12.93 -5.40 23.51
N GLN A 251 12.57 -4.48 24.40
CA GLN A 251 12.45 -4.73 25.84
C GLN A 251 11.14 -5.44 26.26
N ALA A 252 10.19 -5.59 25.35
CA ALA A 252 8.90 -6.21 25.66
C ALA A 252 9.04 -7.74 25.81
N ALA A 253 8.98 -8.23 27.05
CA ALA A 253 9.18 -9.65 27.41
C ALA A 253 8.18 -10.63 26.76
N THR A 254 7.03 -10.14 26.29
CA THR A 254 6.03 -10.89 25.52
C THR A 254 5.20 -9.91 24.70
N PRO A 255 5.33 -9.90 23.36
CA PRO A 255 4.12 -10.11 22.56
C PRO A 255 4.37 -10.89 21.25
N LEU A 256 3.35 -11.63 20.77
CA LEU A 256 3.35 -12.24 19.45
C LEU A 256 3.45 -11.21 18.29
N LEU A 257 3.09 -9.94 18.53
CA LEU A 257 3.01 -8.88 17.51
C LEU A 257 3.23 -7.49 18.12
N CYS A 258 3.83 -6.58 17.36
CA CYS A 258 3.97 -5.17 17.71
C CYS A 258 2.59 -4.50 17.91
N ASN A 259 2.48 -3.66 18.94
CA ASN A 259 1.31 -2.81 19.17
C ASN A 259 0.98 -2.00 17.89
N GLN A 260 -0.30 -1.97 17.50
CA GLN A 260 -0.76 -1.36 16.26
C GLN A 260 -0.46 0.15 16.17
N GLN A 261 -0.61 0.90 17.27
CA GLN A 261 -0.35 2.34 17.29
C GLN A 261 1.14 2.65 17.19
N ARG A 262 1.99 1.87 17.87
CA ARG A 262 3.46 1.94 17.71
C ARG A 262 3.89 1.59 16.30
N SER A 263 3.31 0.53 15.73
CA SER A 263 3.58 0.12 14.35
C SER A 263 3.22 1.22 13.35
N ALA A 264 2.07 1.88 13.52
CA ALA A 264 1.68 3.01 12.69
C ALA A 264 2.65 4.21 12.82
N LEU A 265 3.11 4.53 14.04
CA LEU A 265 4.12 5.57 14.26
C LEU A 265 5.45 5.23 13.58
N MET A 266 6.00 4.04 13.83
CA MET A 266 7.25 3.60 13.20
C MET A 266 7.16 3.63 11.67
N LYS A 267 6.00 3.24 11.11
CA LYS A 267 5.75 3.33 9.67
C LYS A 267 5.79 4.76 9.16
N SER A 268 5.18 5.70 9.88
CA SER A 268 5.24 7.13 9.53
C SER A 268 6.66 7.69 9.61
N LEU A 269 7.43 7.33 10.65
CA LEU A 269 8.83 7.73 10.81
C LEU A 269 9.71 7.17 9.68
N LEU A 270 9.59 5.87 9.37
CA LEU A 270 10.35 5.23 8.29
C LEU A 270 9.98 5.79 6.91
N ASN A 271 8.71 6.13 6.66
CA ASN A 271 8.33 6.75 5.38
C ASN A 271 8.89 8.16 5.23
N PHE A 272 8.90 8.96 6.30
CA PHE A 272 9.60 10.25 6.30
C PHE A 272 11.08 10.05 5.96
N LEU A 273 11.77 9.12 6.64
CA LEU A 273 13.19 8.84 6.39
C LEU A 273 13.43 8.35 4.95
N LYS A 274 12.54 7.52 4.41
CA LYS A 274 12.62 7.02 3.03
C LYS A 274 12.54 8.14 2.01
N ARG A 275 11.70 9.16 2.25
CA ARG A 275 11.65 10.38 1.44
C ARG A 275 12.91 11.24 1.67
N ALA A 276 13.34 11.39 2.92
CA ALA A 276 14.50 12.19 3.31
C ALA A 276 15.80 11.73 2.66
N VAL A 277 15.98 10.43 2.41
CA VAL A 277 17.12 9.90 1.65
C VAL A 277 17.21 10.50 0.24
N LEU A 278 16.07 10.76 -0.40
CA LEU A 278 16.01 11.29 -1.76
C LEU A 278 16.02 12.83 -1.79
N ASP A 279 15.97 13.48 -0.63
CA ASP A 279 15.87 14.93 -0.50
C ASP A 279 17.27 15.56 -0.44
N VAL A 280 17.55 16.49 -1.36
CA VAL A 280 18.86 17.16 -1.49
C VAL A 280 19.24 17.91 -0.22
N HIS A 281 18.27 18.42 0.55
CA HIS A 281 18.53 19.16 1.78
C HIS A 281 18.80 18.26 2.99
N LEU A 282 18.39 16.98 2.94
CA LEU A 282 18.55 16.02 4.05
C LEU A 282 19.64 14.97 3.80
N VAL A 283 20.10 14.79 2.56
CA VAL A 283 21.04 13.72 2.18
C VAL A 283 22.29 13.64 3.07
N THR A 284 22.90 14.78 3.40
CA THR A 284 24.11 14.82 4.26
C THR A 284 23.80 14.34 5.68
N GLN A 285 22.65 14.73 6.23
CA GLN A 285 22.21 14.27 7.54
C GLN A 285 21.90 12.77 7.50
N MET A 286 21.19 12.31 6.47
CA MET A 286 20.85 10.90 6.28
C MET A 286 22.10 10.02 6.19
N ARG A 287 23.17 10.48 5.51
CA ARG A 287 24.46 9.77 5.48
C ARG A 287 25.03 9.56 6.88
N ARG A 288 25.17 10.63 7.68
CA ARG A 288 25.67 10.56 9.07
C ARG A 288 24.84 9.60 9.93
N ILE A 289 23.53 9.63 9.77
CA ILE A 289 22.58 8.83 10.55
C ILE A 289 22.67 7.34 10.20
N MET A 290 22.80 7.03 8.91
CA MET A 290 22.99 5.67 8.41
C MET A 290 24.38 5.10 8.74
N GLU A 291 25.37 5.94 9.05
CA GLU A 291 26.68 5.50 9.54
C GLU A 291 26.68 5.18 11.04
N THR A 292 25.69 5.67 11.80
CA THR A 292 25.74 5.68 13.28
C THR A 292 24.52 5.03 13.93
N GLU A 293 23.43 5.77 14.09
CA GLU A 293 22.34 5.42 15.02
C GLU A 293 21.27 4.50 14.42
N LEU A 294 20.99 4.63 13.11
CA LEU A 294 19.84 4.00 12.47
C LEU A 294 20.02 2.51 12.08
N PRO A 295 21.20 2.02 11.65
CA PRO A 295 21.35 0.63 11.18
C PRO A 295 20.90 -0.42 12.19
N MET A 296 21.20 -0.25 13.47
CA MET A 296 20.86 -1.23 14.50
C MET A 296 19.35 -1.37 14.69
N SER A 297 18.60 -0.26 14.63
CA SER A 297 17.13 -0.31 14.66
C SER A 297 16.54 -0.98 13.43
N LEU A 298 17.13 -0.76 12.24
CA LEU A 298 16.70 -1.42 11.01
C LEU A 298 16.98 -2.92 11.04
N ILE A 299 18.17 -3.33 11.50
CA ILE A 299 18.54 -4.74 11.69
C ILE A 299 17.52 -5.43 12.60
N HIS A 300 17.22 -4.83 13.76
CA HIS A 300 16.26 -5.42 14.69
C HIS A 300 14.85 -5.58 14.08
N ILE A 301 14.39 -4.62 13.28
CA ILE A 301 13.12 -4.74 12.55
C ILE A 301 13.17 -5.89 11.54
N ILE A 302 14.25 -6.00 10.77
CA ILE A 302 14.44 -6.98 9.70
C ILE A 302 14.59 -8.40 10.24
N GLU A 303 15.29 -8.58 11.36
CA GLU A 303 15.51 -9.88 12.00
C GLU A 303 14.28 -10.40 12.75
N ASN A 304 13.30 -9.53 13.05
CA ASN A 304 12.06 -9.88 13.74
C ASN A 304 10.81 -9.69 12.85
N PRO A 305 10.72 -10.37 11.69
CA PRO A 305 9.72 -10.05 10.67
C PRO A 305 8.28 -10.32 11.09
N HIS A 306 8.04 -11.33 11.93
CA HIS A 306 6.70 -11.62 12.45
C HIS A 306 6.18 -10.57 13.40
N PHE A 307 7.08 -10.06 14.24
CA PHE A 307 6.73 -9.11 15.27
C PHE A 307 6.31 -7.76 14.66
N TYR A 308 7.08 -7.26 13.69
CA TYR A 308 6.82 -5.96 13.06
C TYR A 308 5.82 -6.04 11.89
N GLY A 309 5.71 -7.20 11.26
CA GLY A 309 4.82 -7.43 10.14
C GLY A 309 5.31 -6.86 8.80
N PRO A 310 4.66 -7.24 7.68
CA PRO A 310 5.16 -6.98 6.33
C PRO A 310 5.27 -5.50 5.98
N SER A 311 4.39 -4.65 6.51
CA SER A 311 4.40 -3.23 6.16
C SER A 311 5.62 -2.48 6.71
N LEU A 312 6.08 -2.80 7.92
CA LEU A 312 7.26 -2.16 8.50
C LEU A 312 8.54 -2.70 7.88
N LEU A 313 8.59 -4.01 7.63
CA LEU A 313 9.70 -4.64 6.91
C LEU A 313 9.90 -4.02 5.54
N HIS A 314 8.83 -3.86 4.76
CA HIS A 314 8.92 -3.19 3.46
C HIS A 314 9.49 -1.77 3.61
N CYS A 315 9.03 -0.98 4.59
CA CYS A 315 9.58 0.35 4.82
C CYS A 315 11.08 0.32 5.19
N ALA A 316 11.52 -0.61 6.04
CA ALA A 316 12.93 -0.73 6.47
C ALA A 316 13.86 -1.19 5.33
N VAL A 317 13.44 -2.21 4.58
CA VAL A 317 14.18 -2.76 3.45
C VAL A 317 14.27 -1.74 2.31
N THR A 318 13.15 -1.08 1.96
CA THR A 318 13.14 -0.06 0.90
C THR A 318 13.90 1.20 1.29
N LEU A 319 13.87 1.62 2.57
CA LEU A 319 14.71 2.72 3.07
C LEU A 319 16.20 2.41 2.84
N THR A 320 16.64 1.21 3.21
CA THR A 320 18.03 0.77 3.03
C THR A 320 18.41 0.72 1.55
N THR A 321 17.52 0.18 0.72
CA THR A 321 17.69 0.06 -0.74
C THR A 321 17.85 1.44 -1.39
N ASN A 322 16.95 2.38 -1.08
CA ASN A 322 17.01 3.74 -1.59
C ASN A 322 18.29 4.45 -1.16
N PHE A 323 18.73 4.24 0.09
CA PHE A 323 19.97 4.84 0.58
C PHE A 323 21.19 4.30 -0.16
N ILE A 324 21.26 2.99 -0.41
CA ILE A 324 22.36 2.39 -1.19
C ILE A 324 22.39 2.94 -2.62
N PHE A 325 21.25 3.11 -3.28
CA PHE A 325 21.21 3.71 -4.61
C PHE A 325 21.66 5.18 -4.62
N GLN A 326 21.30 5.94 -3.58
CA GLN A 326 21.70 7.33 -3.45
C GLN A 326 23.17 7.49 -3.06
N GLU A 327 23.70 6.58 -2.25
CA GLU A 327 25.06 6.62 -1.68
C GLU A 327 25.81 5.28 -1.86
N PRO A 328 26.13 4.84 -3.09
CA PRO A 328 26.76 3.53 -3.32
C PRO A 328 28.09 3.34 -2.60
N ALA A 329 28.83 4.44 -2.37
CA ALA A 329 30.10 4.42 -1.64
C ALA A 329 29.95 3.94 -0.18
N GLN A 330 28.75 4.05 0.41
CA GLN A 330 28.47 3.62 1.78
C GLN A 330 28.08 2.14 1.90
N LEU A 331 27.92 1.43 0.78
CA LEU A 331 27.50 0.02 0.79
C LEU A 331 28.43 -0.84 1.64
N THR A 332 29.75 -0.66 1.54
CA THR A 332 30.73 -1.41 2.34
C THR A 332 30.58 -1.13 3.84
N THR A 333 30.29 0.11 4.22
CA THR A 333 30.01 0.48 5.61
C THR A 333 28.79 -0.27 6.14
N LEU A 334 27.70 -0.32 5.37
CA LEU A 334 26.47 -1.03 5.72
C LEU A 334 26.64 -2.56 5.76
N GLN A 335 27.54 -3.09 4.92
CA GLN A 335 27.93 -4.50 4.99
C GLN A 335 28.68 -4.80 6.29
N ASN A 336 29.53 -3.89 6.75
CA ASN A 336 30.29 -4.05 7.99
C ASN A 336 29.41 -3.92 9.25
N THR A 337 28.33 -3.13 9.20
CA THR A 337 27.33 -3.08 10.29
C THR A 337 26.45 -4.33 10.36
N GLY A 338 26.44 -5.17 9.32
CA GLY A 338 25.60 -6.37 9.24
C GLY A 338 24.20 -6.11 8.66
N LEU A 339 23.86 -4.86 8.31
CA LEU A 339 22.53 -4.51 7.80
C LEU A 339 22.19 -5.26 6.49
N THR A 340 23.13 -5.32 5.55
CA THR A 340 22.91 -6.05 4.29
C THR A 340 22.79 -7.56 4.51
N SER A 341 23.54 -8.11 5.47
CA SER A 341 23.46 -9.52 5.85
C SER A 341 22.11 -9.86 6.49
N ALA A 342 21.55 -8.98 7.31
CA ALA A 342 20.20 -9.13 7.86
C ALA A 342 19.14 -9.16 6.75
N ILE A 343 19.25 -8.29 5.74
CA ILE A 343 18.36 -8.28 4.56
C ILE A 343 18.50 -9.58 3.75
N MET A 344 19.74 -10.06 3.53
CA MET A 344 19.96 -11.31 2.80
C MET A 344 19.42 -12.51 3.60
N GLY A 345 19.61 -12.51 4.92
CA GLY A 345 19.07 -13.51 5.83
C GLY A 345 17.53 -13.54 5.86
N LEU A 346 16.87 -12.38 5.71
CA LEU A 346 15.41 -12.28 5.66
C LEU A 346 14.80 -13.17 4.57
N ILE A 347 15.44 -13.26 3.38
CA ILE A 347 14.96 -14.08 2.25
C ILE A 347 14.86 -15.57 2.65
N PHE A 348 15.73 -16.01 3.55
CA PHE A 348 15.77 -17.40 4.02
C PHE A 348 14.96 -17.66 5.28
N ASN A 349 14.25 -16.66 5.83
CA ASN A 349 13.37 -16.88 6.96
C ASN A 349 12.29 -17.91 6.60
N GLU A 350 12.15 -18.96 7.41
CA GLU A 350 11.20 -20.06 7.16
C GLU A 350 9.77 -19.59 7.04
N LYS A 351 9.42 -18.49 7.70
CA LYS A 351 8.08 -17.92 7.68
C LYS A 351 8.13 -16.50 7.10
N PHE A 352 8.75 -16.35 5.94
CA PHE A 352 8.82 -15.07 5.24
C PHE A 352 7.42 -14.41 5.11
N PRO A 353 7.23 -13.16 5.55
CA PRO A 353 5.92 -12.51 5.53
C PRO A 353 5.54 -12.09 4.11
N ILE A 354 4.50 -12.71 3.58
CA ILE A 354 4.09 -12.53 2.19
C ILE A 354 3.22 -11.26 2.06
N SER A 355 3.73 -10.28 1.33
CA SER A 355 3.01 -9.06 0.94
C SER A 355 3.48 -8.61 -0.43
N ARG A 356 2.56 -8.05 -1.25
CA ARG A 356 2.87 -7.50 -2.58
C ARG A 356 4.08 -6.58 -2.53
N ASP A 357 4.03 -5.56 -1.69
CA ASP A 357 5.05 -4.51 -1.66
C ASP A 357 6.43 -5.07 -1.28
N LEU A 358 6.48 -6.01 -0.34
CA LEU A 358 7.74 -6.62 0.11
C LEU A 358 8.33 -7.56 -0.94
N VAL A 359 7.53 -8.46 -1.52
CA VAL A 359 7.99 -9.43 -2.53
C VAL A 359 8.45 -8.71 -3.80
N CYS A 360 7.71 -7.69 -4.23
CA CYS A 360 8.05 -6.90 -5.41
C CYS A 360 9.27 -5.99 -5.21
N ALA A 361 9.62 -5.66 -3.96
CA ALA A 361 10.85 -4.92 -3.67
C ALA A 361 12.11 -5.80 -3.78
N LEU A 362 12.01 -7.13 -3.64
CA LEU A 362 13.17 -8.02 -3.57
C LEU A 362 14.15 -7.91 -4.75
N PRO A 363 13.72 -7.82 -6.03
CA PRO A 363 14.67 -7.67 -7.13
C PRO A 363 15.46 -6.36 -7.05
N ASN A 364 14.82 -5.26 -6.65
CA ASN A 364 15.47 -3.96 -6.47
C ASN A 364 16.42 -3.97 -5.27
N VAL A 365 16.06 -4.67 -4.19
CA VAL A 365 16.95 -4.90 -3.05
C VAL A 365 18.20 -5.65 -3.51
N CYS A 366 18.05 -6.73 -4.26
CA CYS A 366 19.17 -7.49 -4.82
C CYS A 366 20.05 -6.60 -5.71
N SER A 367 19.45 -5.74 -6.54
CA SER A 367 20.17 -4.79 -7.40
C SER A 367 21.03 -3.82 -6.58
N ALA A 368 20.46 -3.24 -5.51
CA ALA A 368 21.19 -2.37 -4.60
C ALA A 368 22.34 -3.10 -3.87
N LEU A 369 22.09 -4.31 -3.37
CA LEU A 369 23.11 -5.10 -2.67
C LEU A 369 24.26 -5.50 -3.61
N CYS A 370 24.00 -5.68 -4.91
CA CYS A 370 24.99 -6.11 -5.90
C CYS A 370 25.85 -4.99 -6.49
N LEU A 371 25.73 -3.74 -6.03
CA LEU A 371 26.55 -2.63 -6.52
C LEU A 371 28.05 -2.80 -6.22
N ASN A 372 28.44 -3.75 -5.38
CA ASN A 372 29.84 -4.17 -5.19
C ASN A 372 30.04 -5.68 -5.33
N GLU A 373 31.29 -6.10 -5.52
CA GLU A 373 31.64 -7.52 -5.73
C GLU A 373 31.23 -8.42 -4.55
N ARG A 374 31.34 -7.91 -3.32
CA ARG A 374 30.97 -8.65 -2.11
C ARG A 374 29.49 -9.03 -2.13
N GLY A 375 28.61 -8.06 -2.38
CA GLY A 375 27.18 -8.30 -2.43
C GLY A 375 26.76 -9.15 -3.64
N LEU A 376 27.44 -9.00 -4.78
CA LEU A 376 27.25 -9.89 -5.93
C LEU A 376 27.58 -11.36 -5.58
N ASN A 377 28.67 -11.58 -4.85
CA ASN A 377 29.06 -12.92 -4.38
C ASN A 377 28.07 -13.46 -3.34
N GLU A 378 27.62 -12.63 -2.40
CA GLU A 378 26.58 -12.99 -1.44
C GLU A 378 25.26 -13.37 -2.13
N LEU A 379 24.87 -12.68 -3.21
CA LEU A 379 23.66 -13.02 -3.97
C LEU A 379 23.78 -14.36 -4.71
N LYS A 380 24.97 -14.71 -5.21
CA LYS A 380 25.24 -16.03 -5.83
C LYS A 380 25.24 -17.14 -4.79
N THR A 381 25.86 -16.90 -3.64
CA THR A 381 25.96 -17.88 -2.57
C THR A 381 26.02 -17.18 -1.22
N PHE A 382 24.94 -17.34 -0.45
CA PHE A 382 24.87 -16.84 0.92
C PHE A 382 24.79 -18.03 1.87
N GLN A 383 25.81 -18.22 2.72
CA GLN A 383 25.87 -19.34 3.68
C GLN A 383 25.64 -20.72 3.03
N GLY A 384 26.17 -20.93 1.82
CA GLY A 384 26.01 -22.17 1.05
C GLY A 384 24.63 -22.36 0.40
N LYS A 385 23.72 -21.38 0.53
CA LYS A 385 22.39 -21.38 -0.09
C LYS A 385 22.35 -20.46 -1.30
N LYS A 386 21.33 -20.61 -2.15
CA LYS A 386 21.08 -19.79 -3.35
C LYS A 386 19.95 -18.78 -3.11
N PRO A 387 20.25 -17.50 -2.83
CA PRO A 387 19.24 -16.47 -2.56
C PRO A 387 18.28 -16.26 -3.72
N LEU A 388 18.81 -16.24 -4.95
CA LEU A 388 18.01 -16.03 -6.17
C LEU A 388 16.96 -17.13 -6.32
N GLU A 389 17.33 -18.39 -6.09
CA GLU A 389 16.40 -19.52 -6.09
C GLU A 389 15.31 -19.39 -5.03
N LYS A 390 15.69 -19.07 -3.78
CA LYS A 390 14.71 -18.87 -2.70
C LYS A 390 13.75 -17.72 -3.00
N MET A 391 14.24 -16.61 -3.56
CA MET A 391 13.41 -15.47 -3.96
C MET A 391 12.39 -15.86 -5.04
N PHE A 392 12.78 -16.57 -6.09
CA PHE A 392 11.82 -17.04 -7.09
C PHE A 392 10.82 -18.05 -6.50
N ARG A 393 11.23 -18.91 -5.58
CA ARG A 393 10.31 -19.80 -4.85
C ARG A 393 9.29 -19.02 -4.01
N ILE A 394 9.65 -17.86 -3.45
CA ILE A 394 8.70 -16.96 -2.77
C ILE A 394 7.73 -16.32 -3.77
N ILE A 395 8.24 -15.77 -4.87
CA ILE A 395 7.44 -15.09 -5.91
C ILE A 395 6.44 -16.05 -6.56
N PHE A 396 6.83 -17.29 -6.84
CA PHE A 396 5.94 -18.29 -7.41
C PHE A 396 5.25 -19.17 -6.36
N SER A 397 5.21 -18.74 -5.10
CA SER A 397 4.52 -19.48 -4.05
C SER A 397 3.00 -19.38 -4.16
N ASN A 398 2.32 -20.46 -3.75
CA ASN A 398 0.86 -20.47 -3.68
C ASN A 398 0.32 -19.35 -2.77
N LYS A 399 0.97 -19.14 -1.61
CA LYS A 399 0.60 -18.09 -0.66
C LYS A 399 0.69 -16.69 -1.29
N PHE A 400 1.73 -16.39 -2.09
CA PHE A 400 1.86 -15.09 -2.75
C PHE A 400 0.82 -14.89 -3.83
N LEU A 401 0.66 -15.84 -4.76
CA LEU A 401 -0.32 -15.73 -5.84
C LEU A 401 -1.76 -15.59 -5.31
N GLN A 402 -2.09 -16.22 -4.19
CA GLN A 402 -3.40 -16.05 -3.55
C GLN A 402 -3.62 -14.66 -2.97
N SER A 403 -2.57 -14.06 -2.41
CA SER A 403 -2.64 -12.68 -1.93
C SER A 403 -2.98 -11.72 -3.07
N MET A 404 -2.54 -12.02 -4.30
CA MET A 404 -2.76 -11.23 -5.51
C MET A 404 -4.10 -11.50 -6.19
N ARG A 405 -4.72 -12.68 -6.01
CA ARG A 405 -5.97 -13.05 -6.70
C ARG A 405 -7.20 -12.28 -6.22
N LYS A 406 -7.13 -11.61 -5.05
CA LYS A 406 -8.25 -10.83 -4.51
C LYS A 406 -8.73 -9.73 -5.48
N ARG A 407 -7.89 -9.28 -6.42
CA ARG A 407 -8.28 -8.38 -7.53
C ARG A 407 -7.57 -8.82 -8.83
N LYS A 408 -8.33 -9.27 -9.84
CA LYS A 408 -7.78 -9.89 -11.07
C LYS A 408 -6.73 -9.03 -11.82
N THR A 409 -6.83 -7.69 -11.77
CA THR A 409 -5.87 -6.78 -12.42
C THR A 409 -4.49 -6.78 -11.75
N GLU A 410 -4.43 -7.11 -10.45
CA GLU A 410 -3.19 -6.97 -9.66
C GLU A 410 -2.14 -8.02 -10.01
N ILE A 411 -2.52 -9.22 -10.47
CA ILE A 411 -1.57 -10.27 -10.90
C ILE A 411 -0.77 -9.78 -12.12
N VAL A 412 -1.45 -9.19 -13.11
CA VAL A 412 -0.83 -8.73 -14.36
C VAL A 412 0.12 -7.57 -14.09
N GLU A 413 -0.33 -6.55 -13.37
CA GLU A 413 0.52 -5.40 -12.99
C GLU A 413 1.75 -5.83 -12.18
N THR A 414 1.56 -6.75 -11.24
CA THR A 414 2.64 -7.24 -10.38
C THR A 414 3.64 -8.06 -11.15
N ALA A 415 3.19 -8.91 -12.08
CA ALA A 415 4.08 -9.68 -12.93
C ALA A 415 4.89 -8.80 -13.88
N HIS A 416 4.29 -7.75 -14.46
CA HIS A 416 5.03 -6.76 -15.25
C HIS A 416 6.09 -6.04 -14.42
N MET A 417 5.73 -5.55 -13.23
CA MET A 417 6.66 -4.87 -12.34
C MET A 417 7.84 -5.77 -11.93
N LEU A 418 7.58 -7.04 -11.61
CA LEU A 418 8.62 -8.02 -11.33
C LEU A 418 9.52 -8.27 -12.55
N GLY A 419 8.91 -8.45 -13.74
CA GLY A 419 9.64 -8.62 -14.99
C GLY A 419 10.58 -7.45 -15.30
N THR A 420 10.10 -6.22 -15.16
CA THR A 420 10.93 -5.01 -15.33
C THR A 420 12.06 -4.97 -14.30
N SER A 421 11.77 -5.27 -13.02
CA SER A 421 12.78 -5.21 -11.96
C SER A 421 13.89 -6.27 -12.13
N PHE A 422 13.54 -7.47 -12.62
CA PHE A 422 14.51 -8.51 -12.95
C PHE A 422 15.33 -8.20 -14.22
N ASP A 423 14.70 -7.57 -15.21
CA ASP A 423 15.39 -7.09 -16.41
C ASP A 423 16.43 -6.02 -16.05
N GLU A 424 16.07 -5.05 -15.19
CA GLU A 424 17.03 -4.07 -14.66
C GLU A 424 18.17 -4.74 -13.88
N LEU A 425 17.87 -5.72 -13.01
CA LEU A 425 18.88 -6.46 -12.25
C LEU A 425 19.92 -7.12 -13.17
N ILE A 426 19.48 -7.79 -14.24
CA ILE A 426 20.38 -8.43 -15.20
C ILE A 426 21.12 -7.40 -16.05
N ARG A 427 20.49 -6.27 -16.37
CA ARG A 427 21.12 -5.18 -17.13
C ARG A 427 22.30 -4.59 -16.36
N HIS A 428 22.13 -4.37 -15.06
CA HIS A 428 23.20 -3.90 -14.19
C HIS A 428 24.24 -4.98 -13.88
N HIS A 429 23.82 -6.24 -13.77
CA HIS A 429 24.68 -7.36 -13.42
C HIS A 429 24.56 -8.55 -14.39
N PRO A 430 25.14 -8.47 -15.60
CA PRO A 430 25.04 -9.52 -16.62
C PRO A 430 25.51 -10.90 -16.17
N SER A 431 26.42 -10.98 -15.20
CA SER A 431 26.93 -12.25 -14.66
C SER A 431 25.86 -13.11 -13.97
N LEU A 432 24.74 -12.51 -13.52
CA LEU A 432 23.63 -13.22 -12.89
C LEU A 432 22.67 -13.84 -13.92
N ARG A 433 22.78 -13.47 -15.19
CA ARG A 433 21.84 -13.86 -16.25
C ARG A 433 21.68 -15.38 -16.34
N LYS A 434 22.79 -16.11 -16.39
CA LYS A 434 22.77 -17.58 -16.48
C LYS A 434 22.14 -18.20 -15.24
N GLU A 435 22.48 -17.70 -14.05
CA GLU A 435 21.94 -18.21 -12.80
C GLU A 435 20.43 -17.97 -12.68
N LEU A 436 19.96 -16.80 -13.11
CA LEU A 436 18.53 -16.47 -13.15
C LEU A 436 17.77 -17.40 -14.10
N MET A 437 18.25 -17.54 -15.34
CA MET A 437 17.59 -18.40 -16.34
C MET A 437 17.63 -19.88 -15.94
N SER A 438 18.73 -20.33 -15.33
CA SER A 438 18.86 -21.67 -14.75
C SER A 438 17.84 -21.89 -13.63
N THR A 439 17.65 -20.91 -12.75
CA THR A 439 16.70 -20.96 -11.65
C THR A 439 15.25 -21.02 -12.14
N LEU A 440 14.90 -20.20 -13.13
CA LEU A 440 13.57 -20.25 -13.76
C LEU A 440 13.32 -21.60 -14.44
N ALA A 441 14.33 -22.15 -15.13
CA ALA A 441 14.24 -23.47 -15.73
C ALA A 441 14.03 -24.57 -14.67
N ALA A 442 14.75 -24.51 -13.54
CA ALA A 442 14.59 -25.45 -12.44
C ALA A 442 13.18 -25.39 -11.82
N ILE A 443 12.60 -24.20 -11.67
CA ILE A 443 11.22 -24.03 -11.18
C ILE A 443 10.20 -24.63 -12.15
N ILE A 444 10.41 -24.46 -13.46
CA ILE A 444 9.57 -25.10 -14.46
C ILE A 444 9.72 -26.63 -14.42
N ASP A 445 10.94 -27.14 -14.25
CA ASP A 445 11.20 -28.59 -14.13
C ASP A 445 10.55 -29.18 -12.86
N ASP A 446 10.56 -28.44 -11.74
CA ASP A 446 9.82 -28.78 -10.52
C ASP A 446 8.31 -28.90 -10.81
N TRP A 447 7.75 -28.00 -11.63
CA TRP A 447 6.34 -28.05 -12.03
C TRP A 447 6.03 -29.23 -12.96
N LEU A 448 6.91 -29.53 -13.91
CA LEU A 448 6.77 -30.67 -14.85
C LEU A 448 6.89 -32.02 -14.12
N SER A 449 7.81 -32.17 -13.18
CA SER A 449 8.02 -33.42 -12.45
C SER A 449 6.87 -33.75 -11.51
N PHE A 450 6.24 -32.74 -10.91
CA PHE A 450 5.06 -32.91 -10.08
C PHE A 450 3.87 -33.47 -10.88
N GLU A 451 3.71 -33.06 -12.13
CA GLU A 451 2.66 -33.57 -13.02
C GLU A 451 2.81 -35.06 -13.32
N GLN A 452 4.04 -35.52 -13.61
CA GLN A 452 4.32 -36.93 -13.93
C GLN A 452 4.12 -37.86 -12.73
N ASN A 453 4.38 -37.39 -11.50
CA ASN A 453 4.17 -38.19 -10.29
C ASN A 453 2.69 -38.34 -9.94
N CYS A 454 1.87 -37.30 -10.17
CA CYS A 454 0.42 -37.38 -10.04
C CYS A 454 -0.21 -38.40 -11.02
N GLU A 455 0.37 -38.61 -12.21
CA GLU A 455 -0.10 -39.62 -13.16
C GLU A 455 0.11 -41.06 -12.68
N LYS A 456 1.20 -41.31 -11.95
CA LYS A 456 1.53 -42.65 -11.44
C LYS A 456 0.68 -43.07 -10.24
N GLU A 457 0.18 -42.12 -9.45
CA GLU A 457 -0.57 -42.40 -8.22
C GLU A 457 -2.09 -42.59 -8.40
N GLY A 458 -2.65 -42.43 -9.61
CA GLY A 458 -4.07 -42.72 -9.91
C GLY A 458 -5.11 -41.86 -9.14
N LYS A 459 -4.68 -40.87 -8.35
CA LYS A 459 -5.58 -39.95 -7.64
C LYS A 459 -6.26 -39.04 -8.66
N GLN A 460 -7.59 -38.93 -8.59
CA GLN A 460 -8.31 -37.84 -9.25
C GLN A 460 -7.72 -36.52 -8.72
N CYS A 461 -6.90 -35.84 -9.53
CA CYS A 461 -6.53 -34.44 -9.32
C CYS A 461 -7.75 -33.53 -9.54
N ALA A 462 -8.85 -33.80 -8.84
CA ALA A 462 -9.90 -32.83 -8.64
C ALA A 462 -9.42 -31.94 -7.49
N ILE A 463 -9.35 -30.63 -7.76
CA ILE A 463 -8.89 -29.56 -6.88
C ILE A 463 -7.39 -29.26 -7.00
N ALA A 464 -7.08 -28.48 -8.03
CA ALA A 464 -6.00 -27.49 -8.12
C ALA A 464 -4.55 -27.98 -8.04
N TRP A 465 -3.71 -27.33 -8.86
CA TRP A 465 -2.31 -27.65 -8.99
C TRP A 465 -1.59 -27.26 -7.70
N GLY A 466 -1.33 -28.26 -6.87
CA GLY A 466 -0.42 -28.15 -5.73
C GLY A 466 0.99 -27.95 -6.22
N VAL A 467 1.35 -26.72 -6.57
CA VAL A 467 2.74 -26.33 -6.84
C VAL A 467 3.53 -26.51 -5.53
N GLY A 468 4.08 -27.71 -5.39
CA GLY A 468 5.02 -28.13 -4.37
C GLY A 468 4.45 -28.35 -2.96
N LYS A 469 4.50 -29.60 -2.48
CA LYS A 469 4.79 -29.86 -1.06
C LYS A 469 6.06 -29.13 -0.58
N ALA A 470 6.92 -28.66 -1.50
CA ALA A 470 8.09 -27.84 -1.24
C ALA A 470 7.82 -26.33 -1.08
N VAL A 471 6.62 -25.84 -1.44
CA VAL A 471 6.26 -24.39 -1.40
C VAL A 471 4.90 -24.15 -0.72
N VAL A 472 4.15 -25.21 -0.40
CA VAL A 472 2.97 -25.18 0.47
C VAL A 472 3.43 -25.49 1.89
N GLU A 473 3.67 -24.45 2.67
CA GLU A 473 3.94 -24.57 4.12
C GLU A 473 2.65 -24.76 4.94
N ASP A 474 1.46 -24.65 4.34
CA ASP A 474 0.20 -24.63 5.08
C ASP A 474 -0.92 -25.32 4.30
N GLU A 475 -1.35 -26.50 4.77
CA GLU A 475 -2.43 -27.30 4.17
C GLU A 475 -3.80 -26.59 4.21
N SER A 476 -3.92 -25.49 4.97
CA SER A 476 -5.16 -24.72 5.12
C SER A 476 -5.50 -23.81 3.92
N VAL A 477 -4.59 -23.64 2.96
CA VAL A 477 -4.67 -22.61 1.92
C VAL A 477 -5.10 -23.20 0.56
N PRO A 478 -6.24 -22.77 -0.03
CA PRO A 478 -6.87 -23.47 -1.17
C PRO A 478 -6.05 -23.34 -2.45
N LEU A 479 -5.53 -24.45 -2.97
CA LEU A 479 -4.62 -24.45 -4.12
C LEU A 479 -5.15 -23.66 -5.34
N LEU A 480 -4.25 -22.95 -6.01
CA LEU A 480 -4.55 -22.20 -7.24
C LEU A 480 -4.46 -23.07 -8.50
N PRO A 481 -5.22 -22.73 -9.56
CA PRO A 481 -5.04 -23.39 -10.86
C PRO A 481 -3.69 -23.00 -11.48
N LEU A 482 -3.08 -23.93 -12.22
CA LEU A 482 -1.82 -23.71 -12.94
C LEU A 482 -1.81 -22.42 -13.76
N GLY A 483 -2.96 -22.07 -14.34
CA GLY A 483 -3.07 -20.90 -15.19
C GLY A 483 -2.63 -19.60 -14.55
N ASP A 484 -2.79 -19.46 -13.23
CA ASP A 484 -2.39 -18.25 -12.50
C ASP A 484 -0.85 -18.19 -12.34
N TYR A 485 -0.21 -19.33 -12.09
CA TYR A 485 1.26 -19.46 -12.04
C TYR A 485 1.89 -19.21 -13.41
N LEU A 486 1.30 -19.83 -14.45
CA LEU A 486 1.73 -19.64 -15.83
C LEU A 486 1.57 -18.19 -16.24
N ALA A 487 0.44 -17.54 -15.94
CA ALA A 487 0.27 -16.12 -16.23
C ALA A 487 1.34 -15.25 -15.59
N MET A 488 1.66 -15.47 -14.30
CA MET A 488 2.73 -14.71 -13.64
C MET A 488 4.10 -14.98 -14.27
N LEU A 489 4.48 -16.25 -14.47
CA LEU A 489 5.77 -16.61 -15.05
C LEU A 489 5.91 -16.08 -16.47
N GLY A 490 4.87 -16.24 -17.29
CA GLY A 490 4.87 -15.80 -18.66
C GLY A 490 5.02 -14.28 -18.77
N ILE A 491 4.33 -13.48 -17.95
CA ILE A 491 4.42 -12.01 -18.02
C ILE A 491 5.81 -11.54 -17.58
N VAL A 492 6.36 -12.17 -16.54
CA VAL A 492 7.74 -11.91 -16.09
C VAL A 492 8.72 -12.20 -17.23
N LEU A 493 8.64 -13.39 -17.84
CA LEU A 493 9.52 -13.80 -18.94
C LEU A 493 9.36 -12.94 -20.19
N GLU A 494 8.12 -12.64 -20.61
CA GLU A 494 7.86 -11.76 -21.75
C GLU A 494 8.49 -10.39 -21.51
N THR A 495 8.26 -9.79 -20.35
CA THR A 495 8.84 -8.48 -20.02
C THR A 495 10.37 -8.51 -20.08
N MET A 496 11.00 -9.57 -19.55
CA MET A 496 12.46 -9.75 -19.55
C MET A 496 13.09 -10.06 -20.92
N LEU A 497 12.32 -10.65 -21.84
CA LEU A 497 12.82 -11.11 -23.15
C LEU A 497 12.46 -10.15 -24.30
N THR A 498 11.45 -9.29 -24.12
CA THR A 498 10.92 -8.42 -25.18
C THR A 498 11.29 -6.95 -25.03
N ASN A 499 11.82 -6.54 -23.87
CA ASN A 499 12.39 -5.20 -23.69
C ASN A 499 13.56 -4.94 -24.65
N ARG A 500 13.78 -3.66 -25.01
CA ARG A 500 14.75 -3.28 -26.06
C ARG A 500 16.19 -3.70 -25.68
N GLY A 501 16.86 -4.42 -26.58
CA GLY A 501 18.32 -4.60 -26.54
C GLY A 501 18.84 -5.88 -25.87
N VAL A 502 18.04 -6.94 -25.73
CA VAL A 502 18.44 -8.10 -24.89
C VAL A 502 18.58 -9.43 -25.62
N GLN A 503 19.40 -9.46 -26.68
CA GLN A 503 19.79 -10.71 -27.35
C GLN A 503 20.42 -11.72 -26.38
N ASP A 504 21.19 -11.26 -25.40
CA ASP A 504 21.81 -12.12 -24.40
C ASP A 504 20.80 -12.84 -23.49
N ASN A 505 19.70 -12.17 -23.10
CA ASN A 505 18.65 -12.81 -22.29
C ASN A 505 17.98 -13.93 -23.07
N VAL A 506 17.74 -13.68 -24.36
CA VAL A 506 17.19 -14.68 -25.29
C VAL A 506 18.15 -15.86 -25.44
N GLN A 507 19.46 -15.59 -25.62
CA GLN A 507 20.47 -16.64 -25.73
C GLN A 507 20.55 -17.49 -24.45
N ALA A 508 20.56 -16.86 -23.27
CA ALA A 508 20.55 -17.59 -22.01
C ALA A 508 19.26 -18.40 -21.83
N ALA A 509 18.10 -17.85 -22.19
CA ALA A 509 16.84 -18.59 -22.16
C ALA A 509 16.84 -19.81 -23.10
N ASN A 510 17.50 -19.70 -24.27
CA ASN A 510 17.70 -20.80 -25.21
C ASN A 510 18.68 -21.86 -24.66
N GLU A 511 19.79 -21.45 -24.03
CA GLU A 511 20.75 -22.34 -23.35
C GLU A 511 20.07 -23.23 -22.30
N PHE A 512 19.08 -22.69 -21.58
CA PHE A 512 18.28 -23.42 -20.60
C PHE A 512 16.93 -23.92 -21.14
N SER A 513 16.73 -23.96 -22.45
CA SER A 513 15.53 -24.47 -23.14
C SER A 513 14.19 -24.04 -22.50
N ILE A 514 14.10 -22.78 -22.06
CA ILE A 514 12.92 -22.26 -21.34
C ILE A 514 11.67 -22.37 -22.23
N SER A 515 11.79 -22.06 -23.51
CA SER A 515 10.70 -22.17 -24.49
C SER A 515 10.15 -23.58 -24.61
N LEU A 516 11.01 -24.60 -24.73
CA LEU A 516 10.59 -26.00 -24.79
C LEU A 516 9.87 -26.43 -23.51
N ARG A 517 10.39 -26.02 -22.35
CA ARG A 517 9.85 -26.29 -21.02
C ARG A 517 8.45 -25.69 -20.83
N LEU A 518 8.24 -24.44 -21.23
CA LEU A 518 6.94 -23.78 -21.20
C LEU A 518 5.91 -24.47 -22.11
N VAL A 519 6.32 -24.90 -23.29
CA VAL A 519 5.45 -25.62 -24.23
C VAL A 519 5.05 -26.97 -23.63
N LYS A 520 6.00 -27.71 -23.04
CA LYS A 520 5.71 -28.97 -22.32
C LYS A 520 4.66 -28.77 -21.24
N LEU A 521 4.79 -27.73 -20.40
CA LEU A 521 3.81 -27.40 -19.35
C LEU A 521 2.39 -27.19 -19.92
N ILE A 522 2.26 -26.46 -21.03
CA ILE A 522 0.95 -26.18 -21.65
C ILE A 522 0.35 -27.44 -22.27
N THR A 523 1.19 -28.25 -22.93
CA THR A 523 0.76 -29.51 -23.55
C THR A 523 0.36 -30.55 -22.52
N GLN A 524 0.94 -30.55 -21.32
CA GLN A 524 0.61 -31.54 -20.31
C GLN A 524 -0.61 -31.08 -19.46
N ALA A 525 -0.84 -29.77 -19.34
CA ALA A 525 -1.92 -29.20 -18.53
C ALA A 525 -3.35 -29.73 -18.81
N LYS A 526 -3.90 -30.52 -17.86
CA LYS A 526 -5.20 -31.23 -17.95
C LYS A 526 -6.45 -30.33 -18.08
N GLN A 527 -6.50 -29.15 -17.46
CA GLN A 527 -7.59 -28.17 -17.61
C GLN A 527 -7.04 -26.73 -17.53
N PRO A 528 -7.36 -25.84 -18.48
CA PRO A 528 -6.92 -24.45 -18.40
C PRO A 528 -7.85 -23.67 -17.47
N SER A 529 -7.33 -22.74 -16.67
CA SER A 529 -8.22 -21.81 -15.98
C SER A 529 -8.98 -20.97 -17.01
N PRO A 530 -10.23 -20.55 -16.76
CA PRO A 530 -10.91 -19.57 -17.60
C PRO A 530 -10.08 -18.30 -17.78
N LEU A 531 -9.24 -17.95 -16.80
CA LEU A 531 -8.26 -16.86 -16.88
C LEU A 531 -7.22 -17.10 -17.98
N MET A 532 -6.61 -18.28 -18.10
CA MET A 532 -5.67 -18.60 -19.20
C MET A 532 -6.30 -18.42 -20.58
N LEU A 533 -7.51 -18.96 -20.77
CA LEU A 533 -8.21 -18.93 -22.07
C LEU A 533 -8.76 -17.53 -22.42
N GLN A 534 -9.11 -16.72 -21.41
CA GLN A 534 -9.60 -15.35 -21.60
C GLN A 534 -8.49 -14.29 -21.57
N SER A 535 -7.28 -14.67 -21.15
CA SER A 535 -6.13 -13.76 -21.07
C SER A 535 -5.31 -13.77 -22.36
N ASN A 536 -4.53 -12.71 -22.55
CA ASN A 536 -3.51 -12.63 -23.59
C ASN A 536 -2.34 -13.63 -23.38
N TYR A 537 -2.46 -14.62 -22.49
CA TYR A 537 -1.38 -15.56 -22.16
C TYR A 537 -0.84 -16.33 -23.36
N LEU A 538 -1.71 -16.85 -24.23
CA LEU A 538 -1.27 -17.53 -25.45
C LEU A 538 -0.55 -16.59 -26.41
N HIS A 539 -0.98 -15.32 -26.48
CA HIS A 539 -0.32 -14.29 -27.28
C HIS A 539 1.05 -13.93 -26.72
N MET A 540 1.15 -13.78 -25.40
CA MET A 540 2.40 -13.55 -24.68
C MET A 540 3.38 -14.71 -24.87
N LEU A 541 2.91 -15.95 -24.77
CA LEU A 541 3.76 -17.11 -25.00
C LEU A 541 4.22 -17.18 -26.45
N ALA A 542 3.34 -16.85 -27.41
CA ALA A 542 3.73 -16.70 -28.81
C ALA A 542 4.77 -15.58 -28.98
N ASN A 543 4.71 -14.49 -28.22
CA ASN A 543 5.76 -13.47 -28.21
C ASN A 543 7.09 -14.03 -27.69
N ILE A 544 7.10 -14.67 -26.52
CA ILE A 544 8.30 -15.31 -25.96
C ILE A 544 8.92 -16.29 -26.98
N LEU A 545 8.09 -17.10 -27.62
CA LEU A 545 8.52 -18.06 -28.65
C LEU A 545 9.04 -17.36 -29.91
N ARG A 546 8.38 -16.30 -30.40
CA ARG A 546 8.87 -15.52 -31.55
C ARG A 546 10.24 -14.90 -31.28
N TYR A 547 10.47 -14.37 -30.09
CA TYR A 547 11.76 -13.78 -29.72
C TYR A 547 12.84 -14.85 -29.56
N THR A 548 12.55 -15.97 -28.90
CA THR A 548 13.52 -17.07 -28.72
C THR A 548 13.84 -17.80 -30.03
N HIS A 549 12.85 -18.03 -30.88
CA HIS A 549 13.00 -18.70 -32.18
C HIS A 549 13.75 -17.87 -33.22
N ARG A 550 13.68 -16.53 -33.17
CA ARG A 550 14.44 -15.64 -34.06
C ARG A 550 15.96 -15.73 -33.86
N HIS A 551 16.43 -16.25 -32.72
CA HIS A 551 17.84 -16.21 -32.33
C HIS A 551 18.51 -17.58 -32.14
N ASP A 552 17.77 -18.66 -31.86
CA ASP A 552 18.27 -20.04 -31.96
C ASP A 552 17.10 -21.02 -32.09
N VAL A 553 17.29 -22.10 -32.85
CA VAL A 553 16.25 -23.10 -33.12
C VAL A 553 16.49 -24.32 -32.26
N ASP A 554 15.76 -24.43 -31.15
CA ASP A 554 15.73 -25.67 -30.38
C ASP A 554 15.12 -26.79 -31.24
N LYS A 555 15.95 -27.73 -31.71
CA LYS A 555 15.54 -28.86 -32.56
C LYS A 555 14.51 -29.75 -31.86
N ALA A 556 14.57 -29.87 -30.53
CA ALA A 556 13.60 -30.63 -29.75
C ALA A 556 12.24 -29.92 -29.71
N PHE A 557 12.21 -28.58 -29.73
CA PHE A 557 10.98 -27.81 -29.90
C PHE A 557 10.35 -28.06 -31.28
N LEU A 558 11.14 -27.98 -32.36
CA LEU A 558 10.64 -28.32 -33.70
C LEU A 558 10.13 -29.76 -33.79
N GLN A 559 10.76 -30.70 -33.10
CA GLN A 559 10.33 -32.09 -33.05
C GLN A 559 9.03 -32.27 -32.26
N LEU A 560 8.87 -31.57 -31.13
CA LEU A 560 7.64 -31.57 -30.32
C LEU A 560 6.46 -30.97 -31.11
N VAL A 561 6.70 -29.86 -31.81
CA VAL A 561 5.74 -29.24 -32.73
C VAL A 561 5.37 -30.21 -33.85
N LYS A 562 6.37 -30.87 -34.47
CA LYS A 562 6.13 -31.87 -35.52
C LYS A 562 5.34 -33.07 -35.00
N GLN A 563 5.71 -33.64 -33.87
CA GLN A 563 5.00 -34.79 -33.25
C GLN A 563 3.54 -34.45 -32.97
N ASN A 564 3.26 -33.32 -32.33
CA ASN A 564 1.89 -32.89 -32.06
C ASN A 564 1.13 -32.49 -33.34
N SER A 565 1.80 -31.93 -34.36
CA SER A 565 1.17 -31.64 -35.66
C SER A 565 0.79 -32.89 -36.45
N VAL A 566 1.54 -33.98 -36.29
CA VAL A 566 1.26 -35.29 -36.90
C VAL A 566 0.08 -35.95 -36.19
N GLU A 567 0.01 -35.88 -34.86
CA GLU A 567 -1.16 -36.32 -34.11
C GLU A 567 -2.43 -35.52 -34.45
N LEU A 568 -2.30 -34.22 -34.75
CA LEU A 568 -3.39 -33.35 -35.20
C LEU A 568 -4.02 -33.83 -36.52
N LYS A 569 -3.19 -34.28 -37.48
CA LYS A 569 -3.64 -34.89 -38.73
C LYS A 569 -4.31 -36.25 -38.52
N ALA A 570 -3.83 -37.04 -37.57
CA ALA A 570 -4.44 -38.32 -37.20
C ALA A 570 -5.79 -38.14 -36.46
N TYR A 571 -6.02 -36.99 -35.83
CA TYR A 571 -7.22 -36.71 -35.03
C TYR A 571 -8.41 -36.15 -35.81
N ASN A 572 -8.18 -35.44 -36.93
CA ASN A 572 -9.24 -35.07 -37.89
C ASN A 572 -10.01 -36.28 -38.46
N GLN A 573 -9.60 -37.50 -38.12
CA GLN A 573 -10.24 -38.77 -38.49
C GLN A 573 -10.98 -39.45 -37.32
N CYS A 574 -11.04 -38.85 -36.12
CA CYS A 574 -11.70 -39.41 -34.94
C CYS A 574 -12.57 -38.36 -34.23
N GLU A 575 -13.63 -37.91 -34.89
CA GLU A 575 -14.79 -37.32 -34.22
C GLU A 575 -15.84 -38.41 -34.05
N THR A 576 -16.09 -38.89 -32.81
CA THR A 576 -17.36 -39.48 -32.32
C THR A 576 -17.26 -40.29 -31.01
N SER A 577 -16.13 -40.36 -30.31
CA SER A 577 -16.09 -41.00 -28.99
C SER A 577 -16.09 -39.95 -27.87
N GLY A 578 -17.14 -39.93 -27.04
CA GLY A 578 -17.26 -39.06 -25.85
C GLY A 578 -16.28 -39.40 -24.72
N ASP A 579 -15.06 -39.80 -25.06
CA ASP A 579 -14.02 -40.21 -24.12
C ASP A 579 -13.31 -38.98 -23.53
N VAL A 580 -13.18 -38.93 -22.20
CA VAL A 580 -12.53 -37.84 -21.46
C VAL A 580 -11.03 -37.74 -21.82
N SER A 581 -10.41 -38.86 -22.21
CA SER A 581 -9.05 -38.89 -22.77
C SER A 581 -8.99 -38.13 -24.10
N CYS A 582 -10.03 -38.29 -24.92
CA CYS A 582 -10.15 -37.72 -26.25
C CYS A 582 -10.36 -36.19 -26.19
N GLN A 583 -11.17 -35.70 -25.24
CA GLN A 583 -11.36 -34.25 -25.02
C GLN A 583 -10.11 -33.54 -24.48
N LYS A 584 -9.33 -34.21 -23.63
CA LYS A 584 -8.05 -33.69 -23.13
C LYS A 584 -7.04 -33.51 -24.27
N LYS A 585 -6.92 -34.51 -25.15
CA LYS A 585 -6.02 -34.47 -26.31
C LYS A 585 -6.43 -33.39 -27.32
N LEU A 586 -7.74 -33.22 -27.55
CA LEU A 586 -8.28 -32.14 -28.39
C LEU A 586 -7.90 -30.75 -27.85
N CYS A 587 -8.07 -30.51 -26.54
CA CYS A 587 -7.67 -29.25 -25.91
C CYS A 587 -6.17 -28.96 -26.06
N GLN A 588 -5.31 -29.96 -25.92
CA GLN A 588 -3.85 -29.82 -26.07
C GLN A 588 -3.47 -29.46 -27.51
N LEU A 589 -4.08 -30.15 -28.49
CA LEU A 589 -3.87 -29.92 -29.92
C LEU A 589 -4.40 -28.55 -30.37
N THR A 590 -5.59 -28.13 -29.93
CA THR A 590 -6.13 -26.79 -30.22
C THR A 590 -5.25 -25.67 -29.64
N ARG A 591 -4.70 -25.84 -28.43
CA ARG A 591 -3.79 -24.87 -27.81
C ARG A 591 -2.48 -24.75 -28.59
N LEU A 592 -1.90 -25.87 -28.98
CA LEU A 592 -0.66 -25.89 -29.73
C LEU A 592 -0.87 -25.36 -31.15
N CYS A 593 -2.01 -25.65 -31.79
CA CYS A 593 -2.41 -25.03 -33.04
C CYS A 593 -2.56 -23.52 -32.90
N ALA A 594 -3.33 -23.01 -31.94
CA ALA A 594 -3.50 -21.56 -31.73
C ALA A 594 -2.16 -20.84 -31.48
N LEU A 595 -1.24 -21.51 -30.77
CA LEU A 595 0.12 -21.03 -30.56
C LEU A 595 0.94 -21.01 -31.85
N LEU A 596 0.80 -22.03 -32.70
CA LEU A 596 1.49 -22.12 -33.99
C LEU A 596 0.91 -21.17 -35.04
N THR A 597 -0.39 -20.86 -35.01
CA THR A 597 -0.99 -19.86 -35.92
C THR A 597 -0.61 -18.43 -35.56
N THR A 598 -0.15 -18.19 -34.32
CA THR A 598 0.28 -16.88 -33.82
C THR A 598 1.78 -16.63 -33.92
N LEU A 599 2.58 -17.71 -34.05
CA LEU A 599 3.99 -17.71 -34.44
C LEU A 599 4.14 -17.35 -35.92
#